data_AF-A0A6L7I6K0-F1
#
_entry.id   AF-A0A6L7I6K0-F1
#
_cell.length_a   1.000
_cell.length_b   1.000
_cell.length_c   1.000
_cell.angle_alpha   90.00
_cell.angle_beta   90.00
_cell.angle_gamma   90.00
#
_symmetry.space_group_name_H-M   'P 1'
#
loop_
_entity.id
_entity.type
_entity.pdbx_description
1 polymer ?
#
loop_
_entity_poly.entity_id
_entity_poly.type
_entity_poly.pdbx_seq_one_letter_code
_entity_poly.pdbx_strand_id
1 'polypeptide(L)'
;MNWLIWVSLGALFIGVWHEINRFPATGKSIIKLQERLDELESENRDLREKVENLDDEVLSLSNEIDKIKDPAYHQALEDGDDHVLYEMDKARGNI
;
A
#
# COMPACT_ATOMS: atom_id res chain seq x y z
N MET A 1 -15.51 60.99 21.06
CA MET A 1 -14.51 59.90 21.18
C MET A 1 -15.13 58.51 21.01
N ASN A 2 -16.28 58.19 21.62
CA ASN A 2 -16.91 56.86 21.51
C ASN A 2 -17.42 56.47 20.11
N TRP A 3 -17.95 57.40 19.32
CA TRP A 3 -18.50 57.10 17.99
C TRP A 3 -17.47 56.47 17.02
N LEU A 4 -16.26 57.03 16.96
CA LEU A 4 -15.21 56.55 16.07
C LEU A 4 -14.74 55.13 16.44
N ILE A 5 -14.77 54.79 17.73
CA ILE A 5 -14.43 53.46 18.24
C ILE A 5 -15.46 52.43 17.76
N TRP A 6 -16.75 52.76 17.80
CA TRP A 6 -17.81 51.87 17.31
C TRP A 6 -17.74 51.65 15.80
N VAL A 7 -17.41 52.69 15.03
CA VAL A 7 -17.21 52.59 13.58
C VAL A 7 -15.98 51.73 13.25
N SER A 8 -14.86 51.91 13.97
CA SER A 8 -13.67 51.09 13.76
C SER A 8 -13.90 49.61 14.14
N LEU A 9 -14.65 49.34 15.22
CA LEU A 9 -15.04 47.98 15.59
C LEU A 9 -15.93 47.34 14.51
N GLY A 10 -16.91 48.08 13.98
CA GLY A 10 -17.77 47.61 12.90
C GLY A 10 -16.98 47.28 11.63
N ALA A 11 -16.04 48.14 11.24
CA ALA A 11 -15.18 47.92 10.08
C ALA A 11 -14.28 46.69 10.23
N LEU A 12 -13.69 46.49 11.42
CA LEU A 12 -12.92 45.28 11.73
C LEU A 12 -13.79 44.02 11.65
N PHE A 13 -14.99 44.06 12.22
CA PHE A 13 -15.91 42.92 12.20
C PHE A 13 -16.35 42.57 10.78
N ILE A 14 -16.65 43.57 9.94
CA ILE A 14 -17.01 43.35 8.53
C ILE A 14 -15.82 42.78 7.74
N GLY A 15 -14.60 43.26 7.98
CA GLY A 15 -13.40 42.72 7.35
C GLY A 15 -13.18 41.25 7.69
N VAL A 16 -13.25 40.90 8.98
CA VAL A 16 -13.13 39.51 9.46
C VAL A 16 -14.26 38.65 8.93
N TRP A 17 -15.50 39.14 8.93
CA TRP A 17 -16.65 38.42 8.37
C TRP A 17 -16.52 38.17 6.87
N HIS A 18 -16.05 39.16 6.12
CA HIS A 18 -15.83 39.05 4.68
C HIS A 18 -14.73 38.03 4.35
N GLU A 19 -13.65 38.00 5.15
CA GLU A 19 -12.60 37.00 5.03
C GLU A 19 -13.15 35.59 5.34
N ILE A 20 -13.86 35.42 6.47
CA ILE A 20 -14.50 34.16 6.88
C ILE A 20 -15.48 33.65 5.79
N ASN A 21 -16.30 34.54 5.23
CA ASN A 21 -17.27 34.22 4.18
C ASN A 21 -16.62 33.97 2.81
N ARG A 22 -15.32 34.27 2.64
CA ARG A 22 -14.52 33.92 1.44
C ARG A 22 -13.86 32.54 1.55
N PHE A 23 -13.86 31.91 2.73
CA PHE A 23 -13.36 30.54 2.93
C PHE A 23 -14.32 29.35 2.59
N PRO A 24 -15.52 29.47 1.99
CA PRO A 24 -16.25 28.27 1.56
C PRO A 24 -15.54 27.51 0.42
N ALA A 25 -14.67 28.19 -0.34
CA ALA A 25 -13.80 27.55 -1.33
C ALA A 25 -12.77 26.61 -0.69
N THR A 26 -12.27 26.97 0.50
CA THR A 26 -11.31 26.15 1.26
C THR A 26 -11.97 24.90 1.85
N GLY A 27 -13.23 25.01 2.30
CA GLY A 27 -14.01 23.85 2.73
C GLY A 27 -14.21 22.83 1.61
N LYS A 28 -14.60 23.30 0.40
CA LYS A 28 -14.74 22.43 -0.77
C LYS A 28 -13.42 21.79 -1.20
N SER A 29 -12.31 22.53 -1.15
CA SER A 29 -11.01 21.97 -1.48
C SER A 29 -10.55 20.92 -0.46
N ILE A 30 -10.85 21.10 0.82
CA ILE A 30 -10.51 20.12 1.87
C ILE A 30 -11.32 18.83 1.69
N ILE A 31 -12.62 18.93 1.43
CA ILE A 31 -13.46 17.75 1.15
C ILE A 31 -12.94 17.00 -0.08
N LYS A 32 -12.65 17.72 -1.17
CA LYS A 32 -12.08 17.13 -2.37
C LYS A 32 -10.68 16.53 -2.14
N LEU A 33 -9.90 17.09 -1.22
CA LEU A 33 -8.61 16.53 -0.84
C LEU A 33 -8.78 15.24 -0.03
N GLN A 34 -9.75 15.19 0.88
CA GLN A 34 -10.11 13.99 1.65
C GLN A 34 -10.59 12.88 0.71
N GLU A 35 -11.53 13.17 -0.19
CA GLU A 35 -12.01 12.19 -1.17
C GLU A 35 -10.87 11.60 -2.01
N ARG A 36 -9.90 12.43 -2.43
CA ARG A 36 -8.72 11.96 -3.16
C ARG A 36 -7.76 11.14 -2.32
N LEU A 37 -7.61 11.47 -1.04
CA LEU A 37 -6.79 10.69 -0.13
C LEU A 37 -7.42 9.33 0.15
N ASP A 38 -8.73 9.28 0.36
CA ASP A 38 -9.48 8.04 0.56
C ASP A 38 -9.42 7.15 -0.69
N GLU A 39 -9.59 7.74 -1.89
CA GLU A 39 -9.44 7.03 -3.17
C GLU A 39 -8.02 6.47 -3.32
N LEU A 40 -7.00 7.29 -3.05
CA LEU A 40 -5.60 6.87 -3.15
C LEU A 40 -5.24 5.79 -2.12
N GLU A 41 -5.81 5.85 -0.91
CA GLU A 41 -5.61 4.83 0.12
C GLU A 41 -6.26 3.51 -0.29
N SER A 42 -7.45 3.56 -0.91
CA SER A 42 -8.12 2.38 -1.45
C SER A 42 -7.31 1.75 -2.58
N GLU A 43 -6.87 2.55 -3.55
CA GLU A 43 -6.01 2.07 -4.65
C GLU A 43 -4.71 1.45 -4.13
N ASN A 44 -4.11 2.04 -3.09
CA ASN A 44 -2.89 1.52 -2.48
C ASN A 44 -3.13 0.14 -1.83
N ARG A 45 -4.26 -0.03 -1.15
CA ARG A 45 -4.66 -1.33 -0.58
C ARG A 45 -4.86 -2.39 -1.67
N ASP A 46 -5.60 -2.06 -2.72
CA ASP A 46 -5.84 -2.96 -3.85
C ASP A 46 -4.53 -3.35 -4.56
N LEU A 47 -3.62 -2.38 -4.75
CA LEU A 47 -2.31 -2.62 -5.34
C LEU A 47 -1.47 -3.53 -4.45
N ARG A 48 -1.48 -3.32 -3.14
CA ARG A 48 -0.76 -4.16 -2.19
C ARG A 48 -1.27 -5.60 -2.21
N GLU A 49 -2.58 -5.80 -2.21
CA GLU A 49 -3.18 -7.13 -2.31
C GLU A 49 -2.80 -7.82 -3.64
N LYS A 50 -2.80 -7.08 -4.75
CA LYS A 50 -2.33 -7.61 -6.04
C LYS A 50 -0.85 -7.99 -6.01
N VAL A 51 -0.01 -7.21 -5.34
CA VAL A 51 1.42 -7.54 -5.21
C VAL A 51 1.61 -8.78 -4.36
N GLU A 52 0.91 -8.90 -3.22
CA GLU A 52 0.96 -10.08 -2.36
C GLU A 52 0.51 -11.34 -3.13
N ASN A 53 -0.59 -11.26 -3.88
CA ASN A 53 -1.05 -12.36 -4.73
C ASN A 53 -0.04 -12.73 -5.83
N LEU A 54 0.59 -11.74 -6.47
CA LEU A 54 1.62 -12.00 -7.48
C LEU A 54 2.86 -12.68 -6.88
N ASP A 55 3.26 -12.30 -5.67
CA ASP A 55 4.40 -12.91 -4.98
C ASP A 55 4.12 -14.39 -4.67
N ASP A 56 2.91 -14.69 -4.19
CA ASP A 56 2.44 -16.06 -3.97
C ASP A 56 2.39 -16.88 -5.27
N GLU A 57 1.88 -16.30 -6.36
CA GLU A 57 1.86 -16.94 -7.68
C GLU A 57 3.28 -17.23 -8.20
N VAL A 58 4.21 -16.29 -8.04
CA VAL A 58 5.61 -16.47 -8.44
C VAL A 58 6.29 -17.55 -7.61
N LEU A 59 6.05 -17.59 -6.29
CA LEU A 59 6.56 -18.66 -5.43
C LEU A 59 6.00 -20.03 -5.84
N SER A 60 4.70 -20.11 -6.13
CA SER A 60 4.06 -21.34 -6.60
C SER A 60 4.66 -21.80 -7.93
N LEU A 61 4.81 -20.89 -8.90
CA LEU A 61 5.42 -21.19 -10.18
C LEU A 61 6.89 -21.60 -10.06
N SER A 62 7.65 -20.95 -9.17
CA SER A 62 9.04 -21.34 -8.89
C SER A 62 9.11 -22.77 -8.37
N ASN A 63 8.24 -23.13 -7.42
CA ASN A 63 8.17 -24.50 -6.90
C ASN A 63 7.77 -25.51 -7.98
N GLU A 64 6.84 -25.17 -8.86
CA GLU A 64 6.48 -26.04 -10.00
C GLU A 64 7.65 -26.21 -10.97
N ILE A 65 8.38 -25.13 -11.27
CA ILE A 65 9.56 -25.20 -12.13
C ILE A 65 10.65 -26.09 -11.50
N ASP A 66 10.89 -25.96 -10.20
CA ASP A 66 11.87 -26.79 -9.50
C ASP A 66 11.47 -28.28 -9.51
N LYS A 67 10.17 -28.58 -9.33
CA LYS A 67 9.63 -29.94 -9.50
C LYS A 67 9.79 -30.49 -10.91
N ILE A 68 9.61 -29.65 -11.95
CA ILE A 68 9.81 -30.06 -13.35
C ILE A 68 11.29 -30.30 -13.65
N LYS A 69 12.16 -29.43 -13.12
CA LYS A 69 13.60 -29.49 -13.34
C LYS A 69 14.21 -30.73 -12.67
N ASP A 70 13.68 -31.12 -11.53
CA ASP A 70 14.24 -32.20 -10.72
C ASP A 70 13.19 -33.00 -9.94
N PRO A 71 12.39 -33.81 -10.66
CA PRO A 71 11.29 -34.54 -10.06
C PRO A 71 11.75 -35.59 -9.05
N ALA A 72 12.91 -36.22 -9.28
CA ALA A 72 13.42 -37.28 -8.40
C ALA A 72 13.88 -36.73 -7.04
N TYR A 73 14.53 -35.57 -7.03
CA TYR A 73 14.93 -34.90 -5.79
C TYR A 73 13.71 -34.40 -5.00
N HIS A 74 12.74 -33.79 -5.69
CA HIS A 74 11.51 -33.33 -5.04
C HIS A 74 10.66 -34.47 -4.49
N GLN A 75 10.61 -35.61 -5.19
CA GLN A 75 9.93 -36.80 -4.70
C GLN A 75 10.63 -37.36 -3.45
N ALA A 76 11.97 -37.43 -3.43
CA ALA A 76 12.71 -37.83 -2.23
C ALA A 76 12.49 -36.85 -1.05
N LEU A 77 12.31 -35.56 -1.33
CA LEU A 77 11.96 -34.54 -0.35
C LEU A 77 10.54 -34.72 0.22
N GLU A 78 9.58 -35.07 -0.64
CA GLU A 78 8.19 -35.37 -0.24
C GLU A 78 8.09 -36.68 0.55
N ASP A 79 8.88 -37.70 0.18
CA ASP A 79 8.95 -39.00 0.86
C ASP A 79 9.76 -38.93 2.17
N GLY A 80 10.50 -37.84 2.41
CA GLY A 80 11.35 -37.65 3.58
C GLY A 80 12.54 -38.61 3.63
N ASP A 81 13.02 -39.08 2.49
CA ASP A 81 14.13 -40.03 2.40
C ASP A 81 15.48 -39.30 2.38
N ASP A 82 15.96 -38.95 3.58
CA ASP A 82 17.24 -38.28 3.80
C ASP A 82 18.42 -39.05 3.17
N HIS A 83 18.34 -40.37 3.06
CA HIS A 83 19.42 -41.17 2.48
C HIS A 83 19.50 -40.96 0.96
N VAL A 84 18.36 -40.98 0.27
CA VAL A 84 18.28 -40.73 -1.16
C VAL A 84 18.70 -39.29 -1.49
N LEU A 85 18.26 -38.31 -0.68
CA LEU A 85 18.69 -36.92 -0.82
C LEU A 85 20.20 -36.76 -0.67
N TYR A 86 20.80 -37.42 0.33
CA TYR A 86 22.25 -37.41 0.53
C TYR A 86 23.02 -38.02 -0.64
N GLU A 87 22.55 -39.15 -1.18
CA GLU A 87 23.19 -39.77 -2.35
C GLU A 87 23.07 -38.90 -3.60
N MET A 88 21.92 -38.24 -3.80
CA MET A 88 21.71 -37.30 -4.90
C MET A 88 22.63 -36.08 -4.79
N ASP A 89 22.77 -35.48 -3.61
CA ASP A 89 23.65 -34.32 -3.39
C ASP A 89 25.13 -34.68 -3.54
N LYS A 90 25.53 -35.88 -3.09
CA LYS A 90 26.87 -36.43 -3.33
C LYS A 90 27.14 -36.66 -4.82
N ALA A 91 26.17 -37.20 -5.57
CA ALA A 91 26.30 -37.43 -7.01
C ALA A 91 26.44 -36.13 -7.80
N ARG A 92 25.90 -35.03 -7.28
CA ARG A 92 25.98 -33.68 -7.86
C ARG A 92 27.22 -32.90 -7.44
N GLY A 93 27.99 -33.41 -6.47
CA GLY A 93 29.18 -32.75 -5.93
C GLY A 93 28.85 -31.55 -5.03
N ASN A 94 27.65 -31.49 -4.47
CA ASN A 94 27.25 -30.46 -3.51
C ASN A 94 27.86 -30.71 -2.10
N ILE A 95 28.26 -31.96 -1.83
CA ILE A 95 28.87 -32.46 -0.60
C ILE A 95 29.85 -33.60 -0.90
#